data_AF-A0A1I3LVB2-F1
#
_entry.id   AF-A0A1I3LVB2-F1
#
_cell.length_a   1.000
_cell.length_b   1.000
_cell.length_c   1.000
_cell.angle_alpha   90.00
_cell.angle_beta   90.00
_cell.angle_gamma   90.00
#
_symmetry.space_group_name_H-M   'P 1'
#
loop_
_entity.id
_entity.type
_entity.pdbx_description
1 polymer ?
#
loop_
_entity_poly.entity_id
_entity_poly.type
_entity_poly.pdbx_seq_one_letter_code
_entity_poly.pdbx_strand_id
1 'polypeptide(L)' 'MMSQYIVTYNGLGSDNSVLVSSQISFDFDWSDNAVNDFLNLVIDTASSNANQLNNSVARISIVRIYNLP' A
#
# COMPACT_ATOMS: atom_id res chain seq x y z
N MET A 1 -3.13 -17.40 10.30
CA MET A 1 -3.53 -17.99 9.00
C MET A 1 -3.10 -17.01 7.93
N MET A 2 -2.34 -17.47 6.95
CA MET A 2 -1.87 -16.60 5.87
C MET A 2 -3.06 -16.15 5.02
N SER A 3 -3.23 -14.84 4.87
CA SER A 3 -4.26 -14.20 4.05
C SER A 3 -3.60 -13.38 2.95
N GLN A 4 -4.15 -13.40 1.74
CA GLN A 4 -3.57 -12.71 0.60
C GLN A 4 -4.31 -11.41 0.32
N TYR A 5 -3.58 -10.33 0.05
CA TYR A 5 -4.16 -9.01 -0.14
C TYR A 5 -3.76 -8.40 -1.48
N ILE A 6 -4.71 -7.68 -2.07
CA ILE A 6 -4.43 -6.68 -3.12
C ILE A 6 -4.78 -5.30 -2.56
N VAL A 7 -3.82 -4.38 -2.62
CA VAL A 7 -4.00 -3.00 -2.19
C VAL A 7 -3.83 -2.07 -3.38
N THR A 8 -4.88 -1.30 -3.67
CA THR A 8 -4.84 -0.23 -4.67
C THR A 8 -4.55 1.10 -3.99
N TYR A 9 -3.65 1.88 -4.57
CA TYR A 9 -3.20 3.13 -3.97
C TYR A 9 -2.90 4.20 -5.04
N ASN A 10 -2.94 5.46 -4.60
CA ASN A 10 -2.45 6.61 -5.35
C ASN A 10 -1.19 7.18 -4.67
N GLY A 11 -0.13 7.37 -5.44
CA GLY A 11 1.01 8.19 -5.07
C GLY A 11 0.70 9.66 -5.38
N LEU A 12 0.71 10.51 -4.35
CA LEU A 12 0.32 11.91 -4.46
C LEU A 12 1.55 12.81 -4.39
N GLY A 13 1.57 13.85 -5.23
CA GLY A 13 2.54 14.95 -5.15
C GLY A 13 2.29 15.85 -3.94
N SER A 14 3.22 16.77 -3.69
CA SER A 14 3.09 17.79 -2.63
C SER A 14 1.89 18.71 -2.82
N ASP A 15 1.42 18.86 -4.06
CA ASP A 15 0.25 19.63 -4.48
C ASP A 15 -1.06 18.83 -4.50
N ASN A 16 -1.04 17.58 -4.02
CA ASN A 16 -2.16 16.63 -4.03
C ASN A 16 -2.53 16.07 -5.42
N SER A 17 -1.77 16.36 -6.47
CA SER A 17 -1.95 15.71 -7.77
C SER A 17 -1.65 14.21 -7.67
N VAL A 18 -2.37 13.40 -8.46
CA VAL A 18 -2.09 11.96 -8.56
C VAL A 18 -0.95 11.77 -9.55
N LEU A 19 0.21 11.36 -9.05
CA LEU A 19 1.41 11.10 -9.84
C LEU A 19 1.53 9.64 -10.26
N VAL A 20 0.99 8.73 -9.43
CA VAL A 20 0.99 7.28 -9.66
C VAL A 20 -0.36 6.73 -9.22
N SER A 21 -0.94 5.84 -10.03
CA SER A 21 -2.07 4.99 -9.63
C SER A 21 -1.66 3.55 -9.87
N SER A 22 -1.59 2.74 -8.82
CA SER A 22 -1.03 1.39 -8.91
C SER A 22 -1.69 0.44 -7.90
N GLN A 23 -1.27 -0.83 -7.95
CA GLN A 23 -1.64 -1.85 -6.99
C GLN A 23 -0.43 -2.67 -6.56
N ILE A 24 -0.47 -3.17 -5.33
CA ILE A 24 0.48 -4.14 -4.78
C ILE A 24 -0.28 -5.37 -4.30
N SER A 25 0.40 -6.51 -4.25
CA SER A 25 -0.12 -7.75 -3.67
C SER A 25 0.87 -8.32 -2.69
N PHE A 26 0.39 -8.82 -1.56
CA PHE A 26 1.24 -9.47 -0.54
C PHE A 26 0.43 -10.45 0.32
N ASP A 27 1.15 -11.39 0.91
CA ASP A 27 0.61 -12.32 1.90
C ASP A 27 0.86 -11.77 3.30
N PHE A 28 -0.09 -11.94 4.21
CA PHE A 28 0.00 -11.47 5.58
C PHE A 28 -0.56 -12.50 6.56
N ASP A 29 0.17 -12.77 7.64
CA ASP A 29 -0.27 -13.68 8.68
C ASP A 29 -0.88 -12.90 9.86
N TRP A 30 -2.18 -13.12 10.09
CA TRP A 30 -2.87 -12.55 11.23
C TRP A 30 -2.57 -13.36 12.50
N SER A 31 -1.58 -12.88 13.27
CA SER A 31 -1.29 -13.30 14.64
C SER A 31 -1.82 -12.28 15.67
N ASP A 32 -1.71 -12.58 16.97
CA ASP A 32 -2.13 -11.66 18.03
C ASP A 32 -1.30 -10.36 17.98
N ASN A 33 -1.99 -9.23 17.73
CA ASN A 33 -1.47 -7.86 17.52
C ASN A 33 -1.06 -7.46 16.08
N ALA A 34 -1.43 -8.24 15.06
CA ALA A 34 -0.98 -8.02 13.69
C ALA A 34 -1.58 -6.79 12.94
N VAL A 35 -2.47 -6.00 13.55
CA VAL A 35 -3.12 -4.85 12.86
C VAL A 35 -2.11 -3.74 12.51
N ASN A 36 -1.25 -3.36 13.45
CA ASN A 36 -0.25 -2.32 13.19
C ASN A 36 0.78 -2.79 12.16
N ASP A 37 1.19 -4.06 12.25
CA ASP A 37 2.12 -4.68 11.32
C ASP A 37 1.54 -4.72 9.90
N PHE A 38 0.24 -5.03 9.77
CA PHE A 38 -0.47 -4.97 8.49
C PHE A 38 -0.45 -3.55 7.91
N LEU A 39 -0.80 -2.53 8.72
CA LEU A 39 -0.83 -1.14 8.25
C LEU A 39 0.56 -0.65 7.84
N ASN A 40 1.59 -0.99 8.61
CA ASN A 40 2.98 -0.64 8.29
C ASN A 40 3.42 -1.31 6.98
N LEU A 41 3.14 -2.60 6.80
CA LEU A 41 3.46 -3.31 5.57
C LEU A 41 2.78 -2.69 4.35
N VAL A 42 1.49 -2.34 4.46
CA VAL A 42 0.73 -1.66 3.41
C VAL A 42 1.40 -0.34 3.02
N ILE A 43 1.70 0.51 4.01
CA ILE A 43 2.27 1.84 3.80
C ILE A 43 3.68 1.73 3.20
N ASP A 44 4.54 0.89 3.77
CA ASP A 44 5.93 0.73 3.35
C ASP A 44 6.03 0.17 1.93
N THR A 45 5.23 -0.86 1.63
CA THR A 45 5.23 -1.49 0.30
C THR A 45 4.67 -0.55 -0.76
N ALA A 46 3.57 0.15 -0.47
CA ALA A 46 2.99 1.10 -1.40
C ALA A 46 3.89 2.32 -1.61
N SER A 47 4.48 2.85 -0.54
CA SER A 47 5.41 3.98 -0.59
C SER A 47 6.67 3.65 -1.38
N SER A 48 7.26 2.47 -1.12
CA SER A 48 8.43 1.98 -1.85
C SER A 48 8.12 1.81 -3.34
N ASN A 49 7.01 1.14 -3.67
CA ASN A 49 6.62 0.93 -5.07
C ASN A 49 6.31 2.25 -5.79
N ALA A 50 5.62 3.19 -5.13
CA ALA A 50 5.31 4.49 -5.71
C ALA A 50 6.56 5.31 -6.00
N ASN A 51 7.52 5.34 -5.06
CA ASN A 51 8.78 6.07 -5.23
C ASN A 51 9.69 5.45 -6.30
N GLN A 52 9.60 4.14 -6.53
CA GLN A 52 10.27 3.49 -7.66
C GLN A 52 9.68 3.90 -9.01
N LEU A 53 8.36 4.13 -9.07
CA LEU A 53 7.67 4.56 -10.29
C LEU A 53 7.80 6.07 -10.53
N ASN A 54 7.79 6.86 -9.47
CA ASN A 54 7.95 8.32 -9.51
C ASN A 54 8.52 8.84 -8.18
N ASN A 55 9.75 9.33 -8.22
CA ASN A 55 10.47 9.86 -7.04
C ASN A 55 9.94 11.19 -6.49
N SER A 56 8.95 11.81 -7.16
CA SER A 56 8.27 13.03 -6.70
C SER A 56 7.04 12.73 -5.85
N VAL A 57 6.74 11.46 -5.60
CA VAL A 57 5.66 11.05 -4.69
C VAL A 57 5.98 11.51 -3.27
N ALA A 58 5.13 12.36 -2.71
CA ALA A 58 5.28 12.89 -1.36
C ALA A 58 4.53 12.06 -0.32
N ARG A 59 3.45 11.37 -0.71
CA ARG A 59 2.63 10.56 0.18
C ARG A 59 1.80 9.52 -0.59
N ILE A 60 1.26 8.56 0.16
CA ILE A 60 0.37 7.52 -0.37
C ILE A 60 -1.05 7.73 0.14
N SER A 61 -2.04 7.49 -0.72
CA SER A 61 -3.44 7.36 -0.35
C SER A 61 -3.92 5.96 -0.73
N ILE A 62 -4.32 5.18 0.27
CA ILE A 62 -4.92 3.86 0.05
C ILE A 62 -6.35 4.04 -0.43
N VAL A 63 -6.67 3.46 -1.59
CA VAL A 63 -7.99 3.59 -2.21
C VAL A 63 -8.86 2.39 -1.87
N ARG A 64 -8.31 1.18 -1.96
CA ARG A 64 -9.02 -0.08 -1.65
C ARG A 64 -8.04 -1.15 -1.16
N ILE A 65 -8.54 -2.03 -0.30
CA ILE A 65 -7.88 -3.25 0.15
C ILE A 65 -8.84 -4.41 -0.10
N TYR A 66 -8.38 -5.43 -0.82
CA TYR A 66 -9.12 -6.65 -1.11
C TYR A 66 -8.42 -7.82 -0.41
N ASN A 67 -9.17 -8.62 0.35
CA ASN A 67 -8.73 -9.92 0.82
C ASN A 67 -9.11 -10.97 -0.23
N LEU A 68 -8.16 -11.78 -0.66
CA LEU A 68 -8.40 -12.86 -1.62
C LEU A 68 -8.79 -14.14 -0.86
N PRO A 69 -9.73 -14.94 -1.41
CA PRO A 69 -10.21 -16.18 -0.80
C PRO A 69 -9.17 -17.30 -0.80
#